data_AF-A0A0M3HFZ8-F1
#
_entry.id   AF-A0A0M3HFZ8-F1
#
_cell.length_a   1.000
_cell.length_b   1.000
_cell.length_c   1.000
_cell.angle_alpha   90.00
_cell.angle_beta   90.00
_cell.angle_gamma   90.00
#
_symmetry.space_group_name_H-M   'P 1'
#
loop_
_entity.id
_entity.type
_entity.pdbx_description
1 polymer ?
#
loop_
_entity_poly.entity_id
_entity_poly.type
_entity_poly.pdbx_seq_one_letter_code
_entity_poly.pdbx_strand_id
1 'polypeptide(L)'
;MDLSSISISISYSIERFQHQTCSFASTENLHSTKVKEMASETICHEISHQWFGDTVTETWWDDLFLSEGFATLFETVSQKMALPEQVDYLEGKFLVNTMQAALTADTNITYSHPLYDIDDITYKKGGSILRMIETVLGKSVFQSALQSYIRTYQFSSADHEMLFEKFTEVLLRQLTL
;
A
#
# COMPACT_ATOMS: atom_id res chain seq x y z
N MET A 1 -18.03 15.07 -16.41
CA MET A 1 -17.88 14.42 -15.10
C MET A 1 -17.82 15.51 -14.08
N ASP A 2 -18.84 15.58 -13.24
CA ASP A 2 -18.99 16.58 -12.19
C ASP A 2 -18.01 16.25 -11.05
N LEU A 3 -17.11 17.20 -10.74
CA LEU A 3 -16.07 17.06 -9.73
C LEU A 3 -16.63 17.14 -8.29
N SER A 4 -17.91 17.43 -8.13
CA SER A 4 -18.59 17.53 -6.83
C SER A 4 -18.68 16.19 -6.08
N SER A 5 -18.71 15.07 -6.80
CA SER A 5 -18.89 13.71 -6.24
C SER A 5 -17.60 13.15 -5.63
N ILE A 6 -16.44 13.60 -6.13
CA ILE A 6 -15.11 13.23 -5.62
C ILE A 6 -14.85 13.90 -4.26
N SER A 7 -15.48 15.06 -3.99
CA SER A 7 -15.32 15.78 -2.73
C SER A 7 -15.97 15.09 -1.52
N ILE A 8 -16.93 14.17 -1.73
CA ILE A 8 -17.69 13.55 -0.63
C ILE A 8 -16.95 12.34 -0.03
N SER A 9 -16.26 11.53 -0.84
CA SER A 9 -15.43 10.42 -0.32
C SER A 9 -14.15 10.91 0.34
N ILE A 10 -13.54 11.98 -0.18
CA ILE A 10 -12.38 12.62 0.44
C ILE A 10 -12.76 13.16 1.84
N SER A 11 -13.97 13.69 2.03
CA SER A 11 -14.41 14.17 3.34
C SER A 11 -14.62 13.06 4.36
N TYR A 12 -15.17 11.90 4.00
CA TYR A 12 -15.43 10.83 4.98
C TYR A 12 -14.14 10.21 5.55
N SER A 13 -13.13 10.01 4.70
CA SER A 13 -11.82 9.49 5.10
C SER A 13 -10.93 10.56 5.73
N ILE A 14 -11.11 11.86 5.46
CA ILE A 14 -10.32 12.93 6.09
C ILE A 14 -10.96 13.46 7.39
N GLU A 15 -12.29 13.47 7.52
CA GLU A 15 -12.98 14.00 8.72
C GLU A 15 -12.68 13.19 9.99
N ARG A 16 -12.50 11.87 9.90
CA ARG A 16 -12.08 11.05 11.05
C ARG A 16 -10.65 11.34 11.52
N PHE A 17 -9.80 11.90 10.66
CA PHE A 17 -8.36 12.07 10.90
C PHE A 17 -7.95 13.49 11.34
N GLN A 18 -8.85 14.48 11.25
CA GLN A 18 -8.51 15.89 11.48
C GLN A 18 -7.91 16.20 12.87
N HIS A 19 -8.17 15.39 13.90
CA HIS A 19 -7.79 15.76 15.27
C HIS A 19 -6.43 15.26 15.77
N GLN A 20 -5.83 14.23 15.17
CA GLN A 20 -4.51 13.72 15.62
C GLN A 20 -3.42 13.94 14.58
N THR A 21 -3.55 13.42 13.36
CA THR A 21 -2.45 13.41 12.37
C THR A 21 -2.12 14.76 11.75
N CYS A 22 -3.11 15.62 11.49
CA CYS A 22 -2.89 16.90 10.81
C CYS A 22 -2.25 17.98 11.71
N SER A 23 -2.31 17.82 13.04
CA SER A 23 -1.67 18.74 14.00
C SER A 23 -0.13 18.63 14.04
N PHE A 24 0.43 17.54 13.51
CA PHE A 24 1.86 17.24 13.60
C PHE A 24 2.75 18.01 12.60
N ALA A 25 2.17 18.51 11.50
CA ALA A 25 2.94 19.14 10.42
C ALA A 25 3.25 20.63 10.65
N SER A 26 2.58 21.31 11.59
CA SER A 26 2.63 22.77 11.71
C SER A 26 3.53 23.31 12.82
N THR A 27 4.08 22.47 13.70
CA THR A 27 4.92 22.93 14.83
C THR A 27 6.21 22.14 14.95
N GLU A 28 7.33 22.76 14.56
CA GLU A 28 8.64 22.08 14.43
C GLU A 28 9.16 21.44 15.74
N ASN A 29 8.72 21.90 16.92
CA ASN A 29 9.33 21.55 18.22
C ASN A 29 8.40 20.91 19.27
N LEU A 30 7.15 20.53 18.93
CA LEU A 30 6.23 19.95 19.92
C LEU A 30 6.21 18.41 19.93
N HIS A 31 6.71 17.76 18.87
CA HIS A 31 6.55 16.32 18.67
C HIS A 31 7.89 15.63 18.48
N SER A 32 8.03 14.44 19.09
CA SER A 32 9.22 13.61 18.92
C SER A 32 9.34 13.11 17.48
N THR A 33 10.56 12.77 17.04
CA THR A 33 10.82 12.21 15.71
C THR A 33 9.94 10.99 15.43
N LYS A 34 9.77 10.11 16.42
CA LYS A 34 8.91 8.93 16.31
C LYS A 34 7.45 9.29 15.98
N VAL A 35 6.91 10.33 16.61
CA VAL A 35 5.53 10.78 16.35
C VAL A 35 5.39 11.33 14.93
N LYS A 36 6.37 12.12 14.48
CA LYS A 36 6.39 12.65 13.11
C LYS A 36 6.49 11.54 12.06
N GLU A 37 7.31 10.53 12.34
CA GLU A 37 7.46 9.35 11.49
C GLU A 37 6.18 8.54 11.39
N MET A 38 5.54 8.22 12.51
CA MET A 38 4.25 7.51 12.54
C MET A 38 3.16 8.30 11.80
N ALA A 39 3.11 9.63 12.00
CA ALA A 39 2.18 10.49 11.28
C ALA A 39 2.44 10.45 9.76
N SER A 40 3.70 10.51 9.34
CA SER A 40 4.07 10.40 7.94
C SER A 40 3.70 9.04 7.35
N GLU A 41 3.88 7.95 8.09
CA GLU A 41 3.52 6.59 7.69
C GLU A 41 2.02 6.50 7.46
N THR A 42 1.21 6.88 8.44
CA THR A 42 -0.25 6.92 8.32
C THR A 42 -0.70 7.80 7.15
N ILE A 43 -0.17 9.01 7.01
CA ILE A 43 -0.56 9.90 5.89
C ILE A 43 -0.27 9.24 4.54
N CYS A 44 0.91 8.65 4.37
CA CYS A 44 1.27 7.99 3.12
C CYS A 44 0.45 6.72 2.87
N HIS A 45 0.08 5.98 3.93
CA HIS A 45 -0.80 4.82 3.88
C HIS A 45 -2.20 5.19 3.36
N GLU A 46 -2.85 6.17 3.99
CA GLU A 46 -4.20 6.60 3.60
C GLU A 46 -4.24 7.25 2.21
N ILE A 47 -3.15 7.92 1.80
CA ILE A 47 -3.02 8.45 0.43
C ILE A 47 -2.95 7.30 -0.58
N SER A 48 -2.31 6.18 -0.26
CA SER A 48 -2.27 5.02 -1.15
C SER A 48 -3.66 4.43 -1.38
N HIS A 49 -4.54 4.46 -0.37
CA HIS A 49 -5.92 3.97 -0.51
C HIS A 49 -6.73 4.69 -1.57
N GLN A 50 -6.38 5.93 -1.90
CA GLN A 50 -7.01 6.67 -2.99
C GLN A 50 -6.95 5.92 -4.33
N TRP A 51 -5.91 5.11 -4.56
CA TRP A 51 -5.80 4.23 -5.72
C TRP A 51 -6.22 2.78 -5.43
N PHE A 52 -5.83 2.24 -4.27
CA PHE A 52 -6.03 0.84 -3.90
C PHE A 52 -6.96 0.71 -2.69
N GLY A 53 -8.24 0.41 -2.93
CA GLY A 53 -9.32 0.44 -1.94
C GLY A 53 -10.45 1.39 -2.37
N ASP A 54 -10.12 2.61 -2.79
CA ASP A 54 -11.11 3.60 -3.22
C ASP A 54 -11.36 3.55 -4.74
N THR A 55 -10.31 3.73 -5.56
CA THR A 55 -10.45 3.73 -7.03
C THR A 55 -10.69 2.34 -7.58
N VAL A 56 -9.98 1.34 -7.06
CA VAL A 56 -10.24 -0.08 -7.33
C VAL A 56 -10.45 -0.75 -5.98
N THR A 57 -11.66 -1.22 -5.72
CA THR A 57 -12.01 -1.89 -4.46
C THR A 57 -11.88 -3.39 -4.63
N GLU A 58 -11.46 -4.10 -3.59
CA GLU A 58 -11.49 -5.56 -3.59
C GLU A 58 -12.91 -6.10 -3.84
N THR A 59 -13.03 -7.21 -4.56
CA THR A 59 -14.34 -7.85 -4.82
C THR A 59 -14.96 -8.40 -3.55
N TRP A 60 -14.13 -8.91 -2.63
CA TRP A 60 -14.55 -9.43 -1.34
C TRP A 60 -13.42 -9.32 -0.31
N TRP A 61 -13.74 -9.51 0.97
CA TRP A 61 -12.78 -9.41 2.08
C TRP A 61 -11.64 -10.43 2.00
N ASP A 62 -11.80 -11.51 1.23
CA ASP A 62 -10.73 -12.50 0.97
C ASP A 62 -9.52 -11.86 0.27
N ASP A 63 -9.72 -10.71 -0.38
CA ASP A 63 -8.73 -9.92 -1.10
C ASP A 63 -8.30 -8.66 -0.32
N LEU A 64 -8.52 -8.59 1.00
CA LEU A 64 -8.16 -7.42 1.83
C LEU A 64 -6.70 -6.97 1.66
N PHE A 65 -5.78 -7.91 1.40
CA PHE A 65 -4.37 -7.56 1.15
C PHE A 65 -4.18 -6.67 -0.09
N LEU A 66 -5.14 -6.59 -1.03
CA LEU A 66 -5.06 -5.68 -2.16
C LEU A 66 -5.09 -4.24 -1.67
N SER A 67 -6.06 -3.84 -0.85
CA SER A 67 -6.10 -2.48 -0.30
C SER A 67 -4.97 -2.26 0.71
N GLU A 68 -4.91 -3.08 1.75
CA GLU A 68 -4.02 -2.88 2.92
C GLU A 68 -2.55 -3.21 2.63
N GLY A 69 -2.29 -4.21 1.79
CA GLY A 69 -0.94 -4.58 1.38
C GLY A 69 -0.34 -3.54 0.43
N PHE A 70 -1.11 -3.01 -0.53
CA PHE A 70 -0.62 -1.91 -1.37
C PHE A 70 -0.37 -0.66 -0.54
N ALA A 71 -1.26 -0.32 0.41
CA ALA A 71 -1.05 0.81 1.30
C ALA A 71 0.23 0.67 2.14
N THR A 72 0.49 -0.52 2.69
CA THR A 72 1.73 -0.83 3.43
C THR A 72 2.99 -0.76 2.56
N LEU A 73 2.93 -1.14 1.28
CA LEU A 73 4.07 -0.98 0.37
C LEU A 73 4.29 0.50 0.00
N PHE A 74 3.22 1.16 -0.43
CA PHE A 74 3.30 2.51 -0.97
C PHE A 74 3.47 3.58 0.09
N GLU A 75 3.17 3.32 1.36
CA GLU A 75 3.54 4.23 2.44
C GLU A 75 5.07 4.43 2.45
N THR A 76 5.83 3.33 2.41
CA THR A 76 7.30 3.36 2.43
C THR A 76 7.84 3.95 1.13
N VAL A 77 7.24 3.61 -0.02
CA VAL A 77 7.64 4.20 -1.32
C VAL A 77 7.44 5.72 -1.31
N SER A 78 6.30 6.20 -0.82
CA SER A 78 5.96 7.62 -0.76
C SER A 78 6.83 8.38 0.23
N GLN A 79 7.10 7.79 1.41
CA GLN A 79 8.03 8.35 2.39
C GLN A 79 9.43 8.54 1.81
N LYS A 80 9.96 7.55 1.08
CA LYS A 80 11.26 7.67 0.41
C LYS A 80 11.30 8.76 -0.66
N MET A 81 10.17 8.99 -1.34
CA MET A 81 10.06 10.07 -2.32
C MET A 81 10.01 11.46 -1.65
N ALA A 82 9.36 11.56 -0.49
CA ALA A 82 9.26 12.80 0.26
C ALA A 82 10.53 13.15 1.06
N LEU A 83 11.24 12.13 1.55
CA LEU A 83 12.42 12.23 2.41
C LEU A 83 13.59 11.42 1.79
N PRO A 84 14.13 11.86 0.63
CA PRO A 84 15.17 11.12 -0.09
C PRO A 84 16.46 10.93 0.71
N GLU A 85 16.72 11.80 1.69
CA GLU A 85 17.86 11.70 2.60
C GLU A 85 17.73 10.56 3.63
N GLN A 86 16.54 9.96 3.77
CA GLN A 86 16.24 8.92 4.75
C GLN A 86 16.00 7.54 4.10
N VAL A 87 16.31 7.38 2.81
CA VAL A 87 16.01 6.15 2.06
C VAL A 87 16.56 4.89 2.72
N ASP A 88 17.82 4.89 3.16
CA ASP A 88 18.44 3.71 3.78
C ASP A 88 17.76 3.34 5.12
N TYR A 89 17.35 4.35 5.90
CA TYR A 89 16.59 4.14 7.13
C TYR A 89 15.22 3.53 6.84
N LEU A 90 14.49 4.08 5.87
CA LEU A 90 13.15 3.62 5.50
C LEU A 90 13.17 2.20 4.92
N GLU A 91 14.19 1.85 4.12
CA GLU A 91 14.39 0.47 3.64
C GLU A 91 14.69 -0.49 4.80
N GLY A 92 15.58 -0.10 5.73
CA GLY A 92 15.87 -0.91 6.92
C GLY A 92 14.64 -1.08 7.82
N LYS A 93 13.83 -0.03 7.96
CA LYS A 93 12.57 -0.07 8.71
C LYS A 93 11.59 -1.05 8.08
N PHE A 94 11.37 -1.00 6.77
CA PHE A 94 10.49 -1.95 6.08
C PHE A 94 10.96 -3.40 6.27
N LEU A 95 12.27 -3.63 6.16
CA LEU A 95 12.87 -4.95 6.36
C LEU A 95 12.56 -5.52 7.75
N VAL A 96 12.77 -4.73 8.80
CA VAL A 96 12.67 -5.18 10.20
C VAL A 96 11.22 -5.15 10.70
N ASN A 97 10.52 -4.04 10.52
CA ASN A 97 9.22 -3.80 11.14
C ASN A 97 8.05 -4.37 10.33
N THR A 98 8.25 -4.58 9.03
CA THR A 98 7.22 -5.12 8.12
C THR A 98 7.56 -6.57 7.76
N MET A 99 8.65 -6.80 7.04
CA MET A 99 8.96 -8.12 6.49
C MET A 99 9.34 -9.14 7.56
N GLN A 100 10.29 -8.83 8.44
CA GLN A 100 10.70 -9.76 9.50
C GLN A 100 9.56 -10.03 10.50
N ALA A 101 8.75 -9.02 10.83
CA ALA A 101 7.58 -9.18 11.69
C ALA A 101 6.54 -10.13 11.06
N ALA A 102 6.20 -9.93 9.79
CA ALA A 102 5.30 -10.82 9.04
C ALA A 102 5.82 -12.25 8.98
N LEU A 103 7.10 -12.44 8.61
CA LEU A 103 7.73 -13.75 8.57
C LEU A 103 7.71 -14.45 9.92
N THR A 104 7.94 -13.72 11.01
CA THR A 104 7.92 -14.27 12.37
C THR A 104 6.52 -14.74 12.75
N ALA A 105 5.49 -13.96 12.45
CA ALA A 105 4.10 -14.33 12.69
C ALA A 105 3.65 -15.52 11.82
N ASP A 106 4.20 -15.63 10.61
CA ASP A 106 3.88 -16.68 9.63
C ASP A 106 4.67 -17.99 9.83
N THR A 107 5.38 -18.15 10.96
CA THR A 107 6.19 -19.35 11.26
C THR A 107 5.39 -20.59 11.66
N ASN A 108 4.06 -20.48 11.76
CA ASN A 108 3.23 -21.60 12.22
C ASN A 108 3.31 -22.78 11.23
N ILE A 109 3.72 -23.94 11.73
CA ILE A 109 3.94 -25.16 10.94
C ILE A 109 2.63 -25.75 10.42
N THR A 110 1.50 -25.45 11.07
CA THR A 110 0.20 -26.06 10.77
C THR A 110 -0.56 -25.30 9.69
N TYR A 111 -0.46 -23.97 9.68
CA TYR A 111 -1.10 -23.11 8.69
C TYR A 111 -0.34 -21.80 8.58
N SER A 112 -0.34 -21.23 7.38
CA SER A 112 0.17 -19.90 7.13
C SER A 112 -0.86 -18.86 7.58
N HIS A 113 -0.41 -17.72 8.10
CA HIS A 113 -1.25 -16.58 8.41
C HIS A 113 -2.04 -16.14 7.18
N PRO A 114 -3.38 -16.06 7.25
CA PRO A 114 -4.18 -15.66 6.09
C PRO A 114 -3.90 -14.21 5.67
N LEU A 115 -4.33 -13.88 4.44
CA LEU A 115 -4.19 -12.55 3.83
C LEU A 115 -5.50 -11.75 3.83
N TYR A 116 -6.49 -12.19 4.61
CA TYR A 116 -7.83 -11.62 4.67
C TYR A 116 -8.26 -11.25 6.09
N ASP A 117 -7.46 -11.57 7.10
CA ASP A 117 -7.76 -11.20 8.48
C ASP A 117 -7.49 -9.70 8.68
N ILE A 118 -8.38 -9.02 9.40
CA ILE A 118 -8.23 -7.59 9.72
C ILE A 118 -7.23 -7.46 10.88
N ASP A 119 -5.94 -7.59 10.55
CA ASP A 119 -4.85 -7.42 11.50
C ASP A 119 -3.57 -6.89 10.84
N ASP A 120 -2.66 -6.42 11.71
CA ASP A 120 -1.36 -5.88 11.33
C ASP A 120 -0.46 -6.87 10.56
N ILE A 121 -0.67 -8.17 10.72
CA ILE A 121 0.15 -9.20 10.05
C ILE A 121 -0.28 -9.36 8.60
N THR A 122 -1.58 -9.36 8.29
CA THR A 122 -2.10 -9.36 6.91
C THR A 122 -1.49 -8.21 6.11
N TYR A 123 -1.39 -7.03 6.72
CA TYR A 123 -0.96 -5.80 6.07
C TYR A 123 0.53 -5.89 5.73
N LYS A 124 1.33 -6.26 6.74
CA LYS A 124 2.77 -6.45 6.62
C LYS A 124 3.15 -7.58 5.66
N LYS A 125 2.43 -8.69 5.73
CA LYS A 125 2.65 -9.84 4.85
C LYS A 125 2.27 -9.50 3.41
N GLY A 126 1.12 -8.85 3.20
CA GLY A 126 0.67 -8.36 1.88
C GLY A 126 1.68 -7.40 1.25
N GLY A 127 2.11 -6.36 1.98
CA GLY A 127 3.13 -5.43 1.51
C GLY A 127 4.48 -6.11 1.19
N SER A 128 4.87 -7.11 1.98
CA SER A 128 6.10 -7.88 1.75
C SER A 128 6.02 -8.76 0.49
N ILE A 129 4.87 -9.41 0.24
CA ILE A 129 4.63 -10.17 -0.98
C ILE A 129 4.67 -9.25 -2.21
N LEU A 130 4.04 -8.08 -2.13
CA LEU A 130 4.06 -7.10 -3.22
C LEU A 130 5.48 -6.57 -3.49
N ARG A 131 6.28 -6.34 -2.44
CA ARG A 131 7.70 -5.98 -2.59
C ARG A 131 8.51 -7.09 -3.25
N MET A 132 8.24 -8.35 -2.91
CA MET A 132 8.85 -9.50 -3.57
C MET A 132 8.47 -9.56 -5.06
N ILE A 133 7.19 -9.37 -5.39
CA ILE A 133 6.69 -9.35 -6.78
C ILE A 133 7.35 -8.22 -7.57
N GLU A 134 7.42 -6.99 -7.02
CA GLU A 134 8.14 -5.88 -7.65
C GLU A 134 9.60 -6.23 -7.93
N THR A 135 10.27 -6.88 -6.97
CA THR A 135 11.67 -7.29 -7.08
C THR A 135 11.87 -8.35 -8.17
N VAL A 136 10.97 -9.32 -8.27
CA VAL A 136 11.02 -10.41 -9.27
C VAL A 136 10.71 -9.91 -10.67
N LEU A 137 9.66 -9.11 -10.84
CA LEU A 137 9.23 -8.59 -12.14
C LEU A 137 10.09 -7.41 -12.62
N GLY A 138 10.72 -6.71 -11.68
CA GLY A 138 11.36 -5.43 -11.93
C GLY A 138 10.36 -4.27 -11.93
N LYS A 139 10.85 -3.11 -11.48
CA LYS A 139 10.03 -1.90 -11.27
C LYS A 139 9.23 -1.45 -12.50
N SER A 140 9.80 -1.58 -13.70
CA SER A 140 9.14 -1.16 -14.95
C SER A 140 7.90 -2.00 -15.26
N VAL A 141 8.01 -3.33 -15.15
CA VAL A 141 6.89 -4.25 -15.36
C VAL A 141 5.83 -4.02 -14.30
N PHE A 142 6.26 -3.98 -13.03
CA PHE A 142 5.37 -3.78 -11.90
C PHE A 142 4.55 -2.49 -12.04
N GLN A 143 5.21 -1.35 -12.26
CA GLN A 143 4.54 -0.06 -12.44
C GLN A 143 3.59 -0.06 -13.63
N SER A 144 4.00 -0.64 -14.76
CA SER A 144 3.16 -0.70 -15.97
C SER A 144 1.93 -1.58 -15.76
N ALA A 145 2.08 -2.71 -15.05
CA ALA A 145 0.98 -3.59 -14.69
C ALA A 145 -0.01 -2.90 -13.74
N LEU A 146 0.46 -2.19 -12.71
CA LEU A 146 -0.42 -1.43 -11.81
C LEU A 146 -1.18 -0.33 -12.54
N GLN A 147 -0.53 0.41 -13.45
CA GLN A 147 -1.21 1.39 -14.30
C GLN A 147 -2.27 0.74 -15.19
N SER A 148 -1.98 -0.44 -15.74
CA SER A 148 -2.94 -1.21 -16.53
C SER A 148 -4.13 -1.67 -15.66
N TYR A 149 -3.85 -2.20 -14.47
CA TYR A 149 -4.84 -2.65 -13.48
C TYR A 149 -5.79 -1.51 -13.10
N ILE A 150 -5.27 -0.38 -12.62
CA ILE A 150 -6.07 0.78 -12.23
C ILE A 150 -6.91 1.28 -13.42
N ARG A 151 -6.33 1.44 -14.61
CA ARG A 151 -7.09 1.92 -15.79
C ARG A 151 -8.22 0.97 -16.21
N THR A 152 -8.02 -0.33 -16.02
CA THR A 152 -8.99 -1.35 -16.42
C THR A 152 -10.14 -1.44 -15.42
N TYR A 153 -9.84 -1.35 -14.12
CA TYR A 153 -10.80 -1.64 -13.05
C TYR A 153 -11.21 -0.42 -12.22
N GLN A 154 -10.79 0.79 -12.59
CA GLN A 154 -11.20 2.04 -11.94
C GLN A 154 -12.73 2.13 -11.80
N PHE A 155 -13.18 2.56 -10.63
CA PHE A 155 -14.59 2.68 -10.23
C PHE A 155 -15.35 1.35 -10.28
N SER A 156 -14.63 0.24 -10.09
CA SER A 156 -15.16 -1.12 -10.05
C SER A 156 -14.40 -1.96 -9.02
N SER A 157 -14.78 -3.24 -8.95
CA SER A 157 -14.13 -4.21 -8.09
C SER A 157 -13.16 -5.11 -8.87
N ALA A 158 -12.09 -5.55 -8.21
CA ALA A 158 -11.17 -6.54 -8.74
C ALA A 158 -10.62 -7.44 -7.64
N ASP A 159 -10.36 -8.70 -7.98
CA ASP A 159 -9.71 -9.68 -7.11
C ASP A 159 -8.20 -9.81 -7.43
N HIS A 160 -7.50 -10.65 -6.68
CA HIS A 160 -6.07 -10.91 -6.88
C HIS A 160 -5.76 -11.59 -8.22
N GLU A 161 -6.66 -12.43 -8.76
CA GLU A 161 -6.44 -13.10 -10.05
C GLU A 161 -6.39 -12.06 -11.17
N MET A 162 -7.31 -11.09 -11.15
CA MET A 162 -7.36 -9.97 -12.10
C MET A 162 -6.10 -9.09 -12.01
N LEU A 163 -5.54 -8.88 -10.82
CA LEU A 163 -4.24 -8.20 -10.66
C LEU A 163 -3.11 -9.02 -11.28
N PHE A 164 -3.04 -10.33 -10.99
CA PHE A 164 -1.96 -11.19 -11.46
C PHE A 164 -2.01 -11.42 -12.97
N GLU A 165 -3.20 -11.38 -13.57
CA GLU A 165 -3.37 -11.33 -15.02
C GLU A 165 -2.65 -10.11 -15.60
N LYS A 166 -2.79 -8.91 -15.01
CA LYS A 166 -2.08 -7.70 -15.50
C LYS A 166 -0.57 -7.80 -15.36
N PHE A 167 -0.06 -8.41 -14.30
CA PHE A 167 1.39 -8.69 -14.21
C PHE A 167 1.85 -9.61 -15.35
N THR A 168 1.10 -10.67 -15.61
CA THR A 168 1.42 -11.66 -16.65
C THR A 168 1.36 -11.03 -18.05
N GLU A 169 0.29 -10.30 -18.36
CA GLU A 169 0.11 -9.61 -19.64
C GLU A 169 1.27 -8.66 -19.96
N VAL A 170 1.65 -7.82 -19.00
CA VAL A 170 2.72 -6.82 -19.20
C VAL A 170 4.08 -7.50 -19.32
N LEU A 171 4.36 -8.50 -18.48
CA LEU A 171 5.61 -9.27 -18.56
C LEU A 171 5.78 -9.93 -19.92
N LEU A 172 4.74 -10.61 -20.43
CA LEU A 172 4.78 -11.27 -21.74
C LEU A 172 5.00 -10.28 -22.87
N ARG A 173 4.34 -9.12 -22.86
CA ARG A 173 4.56 -8.06 -23.86
C ARG A 173 6.03 -7.61 -23.90
N GLN A 174 6.68 -7.50 -22.75
CA GLN A 174 8.09 -7.10 -22.68
C GLN A 174 9.05 -8.19 -23.18
N LEU A 175 8.74 -9.47 -22.98
CA LEU A 175 9.57 -10.59 -23.46
C LEU A 175 9.45 -10.84 -24.97
N THR A 176 8.37 -10.38 -25.59
CA THR A 176 8.14 -10.54 -27.04
C THR A 176 8.70 -9.39 -27.90
N LEU A 177 9.30 -8.38 -27.29
CA LEU A 177 9.93 -7.22 -27.94
C LEU A 177 11.46 -7.33 -27.88
#